data_AF-A0A6M1YH67-F1
#
_entry.id   AF-A0A6M1YH67-F1
#
_cell.length_a   1.000
_cell.length_b   1.000
_cell.length_c   1.000
_cell.angle_alpha   90.00
_cell.angle_beta   90.00
_cell.angle_gamma   90.00
#
_symmetry.space_group_name_H-M   'P 1'
#
loop_
_entity.id
_entity.type
_entity.pdbx_description
1 polymer ?
#
loop_
_entity_poly.entity_id
_entity_poly.type
_entity_poly.pdbx_seq_one_letter_code
_entity_poly.pdbx_strand_id
1 'polypeptide(L)'
;HCNLAKCLEKKREAFFTHIMRANLLGQATGKARIGLDKEEKFLTLSYNIDYEVTYIEFKEMIEDFVNYINYWRDEITRYKEKIEASIL
;
A
#
# COMPACT_ATOMS: atom_id res chain seq x y z
N HIS A 1 2.99 -5.73 9.17
CA HIS A 1 1.88 -6.01 8.24
C HIS A 1 0.66 -5.20 8.66
N CYS A 2 0.00 -4.49 7.75
CA CYS A 2 -1.13 -3.61 8.05
C CYS A 2 -2.19 -3.64 6.92
N ASN A 3 -3.48 -3.56 7.28
CA ASN A 3 -4.56 -3.37 6.30
C ASN A 3 -4.68 -1.89 5.92
N LEU A 4 -4.65 -1.62 4.62
CA LEU A 4 -4.77 -0.28 4.04
C LEU A 4 -6.23 0.11 3.84
N ALA A 5 -6.96 -0.69 3.05
CA ALA A 5 -8.35 -0.44 2.68
C ALA A 5 -9.02 -1.72 2.14
N LYS A 6 -10.35 -1.72 2.07
CA LYS A 6 -11.08 -2.74 1.29
C LYS A 6 -10.65 -2.69 -0.18
N CYS A 7 -10.48 -3.85 -0.78
CA CYS A 7 -10.19 -4.02 -2.20
C CYS A 7 -11.29 -3.37 -3.05
N LEU A 8 -10.91 -2.73 -4.15
CA LEU A 8 -11.88 -2.22 -5.10
C LEU A 8 -12.54 -3.35 -5.87
N GLU A 9 -13.83 -3.21 -6.16
CA GLU A 9 -14.59 -4.14 -7.01
C GLU A 9 -14.64 -3.66 -8.47
N LYS A 10 -14.70 -2.34 -8.69
CA LYS A 10 -14.73 -1.72 -10.03
C LYS A 10 -13.33 -1.43 -10.54
N LYS A 11 -13.12 -1.57 -11.86
CA LYS A 11 -11.85 -1.27 -12.56
C LYS A 11 -10.63 -1.94 -11.89
N ARG A 12 -10.80 -3.18 -11.37
CA ARG A 12 -9.78 -3.94 -10.63
C ARG A 12 -8.46 -4.05 -11.37
N GLU A 13 -8.50 -4.38 -12.66
CA GLU A 13 -7.29 -4.57 -13.46
C GLU A 13 -6.44 -3.28 -13.57
N ALA A 14 -7.08 -2.15 -13.86
CA ALA A 14 -6.39 -0.86 -13.94
C ALA A 14 -5.80 -0.45 -12.58
N PHE A 15 -6.54 -0.68 -11.51
CA PHE A 15 -6.09 -0.39 -10.15
C PHE A 15 -4.93 -1.30 -9.72
N PHE A 16 -5.02 -2.60 -9.97
CA PHE A 16 -3.94 -3.54 -9.66
C PHE A 16 -2.70 -3.26 -10.50
N THR A 17 -2.86 -2.89 -11.77
CA THR A 17 -1.73 -2.45 -12.61
C THR A 17 -1.04 -1.23 -12.02
N HIS A 18 -1.80 -0.25 -11.52
CA HIS A 18 -1.25 0.93 -10.87
C HIS A 18 -0.47 0.58 -9.60
N ILE A 19 -1.04 -0.25 -8.71
CA ILE A 19 -0.36 -0.70 -7.48
C ILE A 19 0.88 -1.55 -7.78
N MET A 20 0.80 -2.48 -8.74
CA MET A 20 1.94 -3.31 -9.09
C MET A 20 3.09 -2.50 -9.68
N ARG A 21 2.80 -1.46 -10.47
CA ARG A 21 3.83 -0.52 -10.93
C ARG A 21 4.52 0.18 -9.76
N ALA A 22 3.76 0.58 -8.74
CA ALA A 22 4.33 1.20 -7.56
C ALA A 22 5.23 0.22 -6.76
N ASN A 23 4.79 -1.04 -6.61
CA ASN A 23 5.63 -2.09 -6.03
C ASN A 23 6.92 -2.32 -6.83
N LEU A 24 6.83 -2.40 -8.17
CA LEU A 24 7.98 -2.64 -9.04
C LEU A 24 9.02 -1.51 -8.95
N LEU A 25 8.56 -0.26 -8.90
CA LEU A 25 9.42 0.92 -8.90
C LEU A 25 9.88 1.34 -7.49
N GLY A 26 9.37 0.69 -6.44
CA GLY A 26 9.56 1.13 -5.06
C GLY A 26 8.92 2.51 -4.78
N GLN A 27 8.07 2.99 -5.67
CA GLN A 27 7.56 4.36 -5.65
C GLN A 27 6.59 4.50 -4.47
N ALA A 28 6.98 5.33 -3.49
CA ALA A 28 6.25 5.55 -2.25
C ALA A 28 5.96 4.27 -1.43
N THR A 29 6.71 3.20 -1.66
CA THR A 29 6.67 1.96 -0.87
C THR A 29 8.00 1.69 -0.18
N GLY A 30 9.11 2.24 -0.67
CA GLY A 30 10.44 1.95 -0.12
C GLY A 30 10.76 0.47 -0.25
N LYS A 31 10.93 -0.25 0.88
CA LYS A 31 11.03 -1.73 0.92
C LYS A 31 9.71 -2.43 1.29
N ALA A 32 8.63 -1.66 1.48
CA ALA A 32 7.31 -2.22 1.73
C ALA A 32 6.71 -2.79 0.45
N ARG A 33 5.75 -3.70 0.60
CA ARG A 33 5.03 -4.35 -0.49
C ARG A 33 3.54 -4.24 -0.26
N ILE A 34 2.82 -3.77 -1.28
CA ILE A 34 1.37 -3.80 -1.30
C ILE A 34 0.92 -5.16 -1.80
N GLY A 35 0.01 -5.80 -1.06
CA GLY A 35 -0.56 -7.09 -1.42
C GLY A 35 -2.05 -7.15 -1.10
N LEU A 36 -2.58 -8.36 -1.11
CA LEU A 36 -3.92 -8.67 -0.66
C LEU A 36 -3.85 -9.53 0.61
N ASP A 37 -4.88 -9.46 1.44
CA ASP A 37 -5.06 -10.44 2.51
C ASP A 37 -5.47 -11.81 1.93
N LYS A 38 -5.47 -12.84 2.78
CA LYS A 38 -5.75 -14.23 2.35
C LYS A 38 -7.11 -14.41 1.69
N GLU A 39 -8.07 -13.55 2.04
CA GLU A 39 -9.43 -13.59 1.51
C GLU A 39 -9.63 -12.64 0.32
N GLU A 40 -8.58 -11.93 -0.11
CA GLU A 40 -8.60 -10.91 -1.16
C GLU A 40 -9.60 -9.75 -0.92
N LYS A 41 -10.01 -9.54 0.34
CA LYS A 41 -10.95 -8.51 0.75
C LYS A 41 -10.26 -7.18 1.05
N PHE A 42 -9.00 -7.22 1.46
CA PHE A 42 -8.25 -6.05 1.90
C PHE A 42 -6.91 -5.93 1.19
N LEU A 43 -6.57 -4.70 0.82
CA LEU A 43 -5.20 -4.34 0.47
C LEU A 43 -4.36 -4.29 1.73
N THR A 44 -3.17 -4.85 1.67
CA THR A 44 -2.23 -4.89 2.79
C THR A 44 -0.92 -4.21 2.43
N LEU A 45 -0.26 -3.61 3.42
CA LEU A 45 1.12 -3.16 3.30
C LEU A 45 1.99 -3.99 4.25
N SER A 46 3.07 -4.55 3.72
CA SER A 46 3.99 -5.41 4.46
C SER A 46 5.42 -4.91 4.31
N TYR A 47 6.12 -4.77 5.43
CA TYR A 47 7.53 -4.42 5.47
C TYR A 47 8.25 -5.51 6.24
N ASN A 48 9.35 -6.02 5.67
CA ASN A 48 10.20 -7.00 6.33
C ASN A 48 11.37 -6.26 6.94
N ILE A 49 11.62 -6.50 8.23
CA ILE A 49 12.76 -5.95 8.95
C ILE A 49 13.68 -7.11 9.27
N ASP A 50 14.97 -6.95 8.95
CA ASP A 50 15.98 -7.95 9.29
C ASP A 50 16.17 -8.01 10.81
N TYR A 51 16.50 -9.19 11.33
CA TYR A 51 16.69 -9.36 12.78
C TYR A 51 17.89 -8.57 13.31
N GLU A 52 18.94 -8.45 12.50
CA GLU A 52 20.19 -7.79 12.84
C GLU A 52 20.14 -6.30 12.50
N VAL A 53 19.29 -5.54 13.22
CA VAL A 53 19.22 -4.09 13.10
C VAL A 53 19.32 -3.43 14.48
N THR A 54 19.89 -2.24 14.52
CA THR A 54 19.92 -1.45 15.77
C THR A 54 18.52 -0.93 16.11
N TYR A 55 18.31 -0.59 17.38
CA TYR A 55 17.05 0.02 17.81
C TYR A 55 16.74 1.34 17.07
N ILE A 56 17.77 2.14 16.77
CA ILE A 56 17.59 3.43 16.09
C ILE A 56 17.08 3.20 14.67
N GLU A 57 17.74 2.32 13.91
CA GLU A 57 17.31 1.94 12.56
C GLU A 57 15.91 1.33 12.58
N PHE A 58 15.62 0.46 13.55
CA PHE A 58 14.29 -0.11 13.73
C PHE A 58 13.22 0.97 13.90
N LYS A 59 13.46 1.95 14.78
CA LYS A 59 12.54 3.06 15.03
C LYS A 59 12.27 3.85 13.75
N GLU A 60 13.32 4.22 13.03
CA GLU A 60 13.22 4.97 11.77
C GLU A 60 12.44 4.18 10.71
N MET A 61 12.72 2.88 10.56
CA MET A 61 11.98 2.01 9.64
C MET A 61 10.49 1.92 9.97
N ILE A 62 10.12 1.93 11.25
CA ILE A 62 8.72 1.93 11.68
C ILE A 62 8.06 3.29 11.38
N GLU A 63 8.75 4.40 11.62
CA GLU A 63 8.25 5.75 11.31
C GLU A 63 7.99 5.90 9.80
N ASP A 64 8.94 5.48 8.97
CA ASP A 64 8.77 5.44 7.51
C ASP A 64 7.62 4.52 7.08
N PHE A 65 7.48 3.37 7.72
CA PHE A 65 6.39 2.44 7.43
C PHE A 65 5.02 3.07 7.70
N VAL A 66 4.87 3.83 8.79
CA VAL A 66 3.64 4.57 9.09
C VAL A 66 3.37 5.65 8.03
N ASN A 67 4.40 6.35 7.57
CA ASN A 67 4.28 7.35 6.51
C ASN A 67 3.77 6.70 5.20
N TYR A 68 4.30 5.53 4.83
CA TYR A 68 3.81 4.78 3.66
C TYR A 68 2.36 4.33 3.83
N ILE A 69 1.95 3.89 5.03
CA ILE A 69 0.55 3.52 5.30
C ILE A 69 -0.38 4.72 5.03
N ASN A 70 -0.03 5.89 5.55
CA ASN A 70 -0.85 7.09 5.40
C ASN A 70 -0.93 7.53 3.93
N TYR A 71 0.22 7.60 3.25
CA TYR A 71 0.27 7.93 1.83
C TYR A 71 -0.64 7.02 0.99
N TRP A 72 -0.55 5.70 1.19
CA TRP A 72 -1.31 4.75 0.39
C TRP A 72 -2.80 4.76 0.71
N ARG A 73 -3.20 5.00 1.97
CA ARG A 73 -4.61 5.19 2.30
C ARG A 73 -5.21 6.37 1.55
N ASP A 74 -4.49 7.48 1.51
CA ASP A 74 -4.93 8.68 0.81
C ASP A 74 -4.98 8.44 -0.70
N GLU A 75 -3.96 7.79 -1.28
CA GLU A 75 -3.90 7.51 -2.72
C GLU A 75 -4.99 6.54 -3.17
N ILE A 76 -5.26 5.49 -2.39
CA ILE A 76 -6.36 4.55 -2.66
C ILE A 76 -7.70 5.27 -2.61
N THR A 77 -7.88 6.20 -1.66
CA THR A 77 -9.09 7.01 -1.54
C THR A 77 -9.27 7.92 -2.76
N ARG A 78 -8.23 8.66 -3.15
CA ARG A 78 -8.24 9.48 -4.38
C ARG A 78 -8.54 8.67 -5.63
N TYR A 79 -8.01 7.45 -5.73
CA TYR A 79 -8.28 6.57 -6.86
C TYR A 79 -9.74 6.13 -6.90
N LYS A 80 -10.34 5.80 -5.74
CA LYS A 80 -11.77 5.46 -5.62
C LYS A 80 -12.65 6.62 -6.07
N GLU A 81 -12.40 7.82 -5.56
CA GLU A 81 -13.15 9.03 -5.93
C GLU A 81 -13.06 9.32 -7.44
N LYS A 82 -11.88 9.16 -8.05
CA LYS A 82 -11.72 9.32 -9.51
C LYS A 82 -12.53 8.30 -10.31
N ILE A 83 -12.59 7.04 -9.85
CA ILE A 83 -13.43 6.03 -10.50
C ILE A 83 -14.89 6.42 -10.42
N GLU A 84 -15.36 6.84 -9.24
CA GLU A 84 -16.76 7.23 -9.01
C GLU A 84 -17.14 8.47 -9.83
N ALA A 85 -16.27 9.49 -9.88
CA ALA A 85 -16.48 10.68 -10.68
C ALA A 85 -16.45 10.42 -12.18
N SER A 86 -15.67 9.43 -12.65
CA SER A 86 -15.63 9.02 -14.07
C SER A 86 -16.81 8.14 -14.49
N ILE A 87 -17.78 7.89 -13.60
CA ILE A 87 -19.02 7.13 -13.86
C ILE A 87 -20.24 8.07 -14.00
N LEU A 88 -20.10 9.37 -13.71
CA LEU A 88 -21.03 10.45 -14.08
C LEU A 88 -20.65 11.03 -15.46
#